data_AF-A0A9D1J5C2-F1
#
_entry.id   AF-A0A9D1J5C2-F1
#
_cell.length_a   1.000
_cell.length_b   1.000
_cell.length_c   1.000
_cell.angle_alpha   90.00
_cell.angle_beta   90.00
_cell.angle_gamma   90.00
#
_symmetry.space_group_name_H-M   'P 1'
#
loop_
_entity.id
_entity.type
_entity.pdbx_description
1 polymer ?
#
loop_
_entity_poly.entity_id
_entity_poly.type
_entity_poly.pdbx_seq_one_letter_code
_entity_poly.pdbx_strand_id
1 'polypeptide(L)'
;MGLLEMALTLGLSLGAVIWGVRIYHQKGTWFLAGWNTMRKEVKAAYNEKAVCRLYGRCVVFCGIGVFLLPYGSFNNLDGILCAGLAVIAAMVILSIALPVLNPKKYRK
;
A
#
# COMPACT_ATOMS: atom_id res chain seq x y z
N MET A 1 -17.00 15.87 -12.19
CA MET A 1 -15.91 16.00 -11.22
C MET A 1 -15.37 17.43 -11.23
N GLY A 2 -15.42 18.12 -10.08
CA GLY A 2 -14.92 19.49 -9.92
C GLY A 2 -13.40 19.57 -9.69
N LEU A 3 -12.84 20.78 -9.70
CA LEU A 3 -11.39 21.01 -9.52
C LEU A 3 -10.88 20.47 -8.17
N LEU A 4 -11.63 20.68 -7.08
CA LEU A 4 -11.29 20.19 -5.75
C LEU A 4 -11.26 18.65 -5.70
N GLU A 5 -12.23 17.99 -6.32
CA GLU A 5 -12.31 16.52 -6.38
C GLU A 5 -11.14 15.94 -7.19
N MET A 6 -10.79 16.58 -8.30
CA MET A 6 -9.61 16.24 -9.09
C MET A 6 -8.32 16.41 -8.29
N ALA A 7 -8.16 17.55 -7.61
CA ALA A 7 -7.00 17.81 -6.77
C ALA A 7 -6.89 16.80 -5.62
N LEU A 8 -8.01 16.44 -4.98
CA LEU A 8 -8.05 15.45 -3.92
C LEU A 8 -7.66 14.05 -4.43
N THR A 9 -8.23 13.63 -5.56
CA THR A 9 -7.99 12.30 -6.15
C THR A 9 -6.52 12.14 -6.57
N LEU A 10 -5.99 13.14 -7.29
CA LEU A 10 -4.59 13.14 -7.72
C LEU A 10 -3.64 13.29 -6.53
N GLY A 11 -3.95 14.18 -5.59
CA GLY A 11 -3.13 14.43 -4.41
C GLY A 11 -2.99 13.19 -3.52
N LEU A 12 -4.09 12.50 -3.24
CA LEU A 12 -4.09 11.27 -2.44
C LEU A 12 -3.37 10.13 -3.16
N SER A 13 -3.63 9.95 -4.46
CA SER A 13 -2.98 8.91 -5.26
C SER A 13 -1.46 9.14 -5.36
N LEU A 14 -1.02 10.34 -5.73
CA LEU A 14 0.40 10.69 -5.82
C LEU A 14 1.08 10.60 -4.45
N GLY A 15 0.42 11.06 -3.39
CA GLY A 15 0.92 10.94 -2.01
C GLY A 15 1.19 9.49 -1.64
N ALA A 16 0.25 8.57 -1.95
CA ALA A 16 0.41 7.14 -1.73
C ALA A 16 1.57 6.56 -2.55
N VAL A 17 1.70 6.91 -3.84
CA VAL A 17 2.79 6.43 -4.69
C VAL A 17 4.16 6.90 -4.17
N ILE A 18 4.31 8.20 -3.89
CA ILE A 18 5.55 8.77 -3.36
C ILE A 18 5.93 8.10 -2.04
N TRP A 19 4.95 7.89 -1.16
CA TRP A 19 5.19 7.23 0.12
C TRP A 19 5.56 5.75 -0.05
N GLY A 20 4.90 5.02 -0.95
CA GLY A 20 5.25 3.65 -1.28
C GLY A 20 6.68 3.51 -1.84
N VAL A 21 7.10 4.42 -2.71
CA VAL A 21 8.49 4.48 -3.22
C VAL A 21 9.49 4.77 -2.09
N ARG A 22 9.17 5.67 -1.17
CA ARG A 22 10.03 5.93 0.02
C ARG A 22 10.20 4.66 0.85
N ILE A 23 9.10 3.95 1.16
CA ILE A 23 9.13 2.69 1.92
C ILE A 23 9.95 1.63 1.18
N TYR A 24 9.84 1.55 -0.15
CA TYR A 24 10.62 0.62 -0.96
C TYR A 24 12.14 0.79 -0.77
N HIS A 25 12.58 2.04 -0.59
CA HIS A 25 13.95 2.41 -0.26
C HIS A 25 14.26 2.45 1.25
N GLN A 26 13.42 1.83 2.09
CA GLN A 26 13.53 1.78 3.55
C GLN A 26 13.49 3.17 4.23
N LYS A 27 12.94 4.18 3.55
CA LYS A 27 12.74 5.54 4.09
C LYS A 27 11.27 5.74 4.43
N GLY A 28 10.96 6.36 5.57
CA GLY A 28 9.57 6.66 5.94
C GLY A 28 8.76 5.46 6.46
N THR A 29 9.44 4.46 7.04
CA THR A 29 8.80 3.30 7.70
C THR A 29 8.06 3.65 8.99
N TRP A 30 8.21 4.88 9.50
CA TRP A 30 7.51 5.36 10.71
C TRP A 30 5.99 5.19 10.60
N PHE A 31 5.43 5.35 9.42
CA PHE A 31 3.97 5.32 9.21
C PHE A 31 3.44 3.90 8.90
N LEU A 32 4.29 2.87 8.91
CA LEU A 32 3.88 1.47 8.91
C LEU A 32 3.57 1.03 10.34
N ALA A 33 2.34 1.30 10.80
CA ALA A 33 1.90 0.93 12.15
C ALA A 33 2.20 -0.54 12.47
N GLY A 34 1.88 -1.48 11.57
CA GLY A 34 2.17 -2.91 11.77
C GLY A 34 3.67 -3.24 11.86
N TRP A 35 4.56 -2.48 11.22
CA TRP A 35 6.01 -2.67 11.33
C TRP A 35 6.59 -2.05 12.61
N ASN A 36 5.98 -0.97 13.09
CA ASN A 36 6.46 -0.22 14.26
C ASN A 36 5.91 -0.78 15.58
N THR A 37 4.71 -1.38 15.59
CA THR A 37 4.12 -2.02 16.77
C THR A 37 4.55 -3.48 16.96
N MET A 38 5.21 -4.07 15.96
CA MET A 38 5.74 -5.43 16.07
C MET A 38 6.84 -5.50 17.14
N ARG A 39 6.77 -6.53 18.00
CA ARG A 39 7.79 -6.77 19.04
C ARG A 39 9.17 -6.92 18.39
N LYS A 40 10.20 -6.37 19.05
CA LYS A 40 11.59 -6.36 18.52
C LYS A 40 12.11 -7.76 18.17
N GLU A 41 11.77 -8.76 18.98
CA GLU A 41 12.14 -10.17 18.76
C GLU A 41 11.56 -10.73 17.45
N VAL A 42 10.26 -10.54 17.23
CA VAL A 42 9.58 -10.98 16.01
C VAL A 42 10.11 -10.21 14.81
N LYS A 43 10.30 -8.89 14.96
CA LYS A 43 10.85 -8.03 13.91
C LYS A 43 12.27 -8.43 13.49
N ALA A 44 13.11 -8.87 14.43
CA ALA A 44 14.47 -9.33 14.17
C ALA A 44 14.50 -10.63 13.33
N ALA A 45 13.47 -11.48 13.47
CA ALA A 45 13.30 -12.67 12.66
C ALA A 45 12.89 -12.37 11.20
N TYR A 46 12.53 -11.13 10.86
CA TYR A 46 12.21 -10.74 9.49
C TYR A 46 13.40 -10.09 8.77
N ASN A 47 13.48 -10.33 7.46
CA ASN A 47 14.34 -9.58 6.56
C ASN A 47 13.70 -8.23 6.25
N GLU A 48 14.06 -7.22 7.03
CA GLU A 48 13.57 -5.84 6.89
C GLU A 48 13.62 -5.32 5.45
N LYS A 49 14.69 -5.61 4.70
CA LYS A 49 14.83 -5.15 3.30
C LYS A 49 13.86 -5.85 2.36
N ALA A 50 13.56 -7.12 2.57
CA ALA A 50 12.57 -7.84 1.77
C ALA A 50 11.15 -7.37 2.10
N VAL A 51 10.86 -7.18 3.38
CA VAL A 51 9.55 -6.76 3.87
C VAL A 51 9.24 -5.32 3.48
N CYS A 52 10.17 -4.37 3.65
CA CYS A 52 9.98 -2.99 3.20
C CYS A 52 9.79 -2.89 1.67
N ARG A 53 10.52 -3.67 0.87
CA ARG A 53 10.29 -3.70 -0.58
C ARG A 53 8.93 -4.25 -0.96
N LEU A 54 8.42 -5.24 -0.21
CA LEU A 54 7.07 -5.75 -0.41
C LEU A 54 6.03 -4.68 -0.07
N TYR A 55 6.07 -4.12 1.14
CA TYR A 55 5.13 -3.08 1.56
C TYR A 55 5.19 -1.86 0.66
N GLY A 56 6.37 -1.40 0.26
CA GLY A 56 6.52 -0.28 -0.66
C GLY A 56 5.84 -0.54 -2.01
N ARG A 57 6.02 -1.75 -2.58
CA ARG A 57 5.31 -2.16 -3.79
C ARG A 57 3.79 -2.17 -3.58
N CYS A 58 3.31 -2.81 -2.51
CA CYS A 58 1.88 -2.84 -2.19
C CYS A 58 1.29 -1.44 -2.08
N VAL A 59 1.96 -0.51 -1.39
CA VAL A 59 1.50 0.88 -1.21
C VAL A 59 1.49 1.65 -2.53
N VAL A 60 2.48 1.44 -3.42
CA VAL A 60 2.47 2.03 -4.76
C VAL A 60 1.23 1.56 -5.55
N PHE A 61 0.92 0.26 -5.51
CA PHE A 61 -0.28 -0.28 -6.16
C PHE A 61 -1.58 0.19 -5.48
N CYS A 62 -1.58 0.37 -4.16
CA CYS A 62 -2.70 1.01 -3.47
C CYS A 62 -2.92 2.44 -3.95
N GLY A 63 -1.89 3.16 -4.41
CA GLY A 63 -2.05 4.48 -5.02
C GLY A 63 -2.94 4.46 -6.28
N ILE A 64 -2.94 3.37 -7.03
CA ILE A 64 -3.86 3.15 -8.16
C ILE A 64 -5.28 2.91 -7.63
N GLY A 65 -5.45 2.09 -6.59
CA GLY A 65 -6.75 1.87 -5.94
C GLY A 65 -7.35 3.15 -5.34
N VAL A 66 -6.52 3.98 -4.72
CA VAL A 66 -6.87 5.30 -4.16
C VAL A 66 -7.17 6.33 -5.25
N PHE A 67 -6.70 6.14 -6.48
CA PHE A 67 -7.15 6.94 -7.62
C PHE A 67 -8.54 6.49 -8.11
N LEU A 68 -8.72 5.18 -8.27
CA LEU A 68 -9.96 4.57 -8.76
C LEU A 68 -11.15 4.82 -7.83
N LEU A 69 -10.95 4.79 -6.51
CA LEU A 69 -12.03 4.95 -5.52
C LEU A 69 -12.73 6.31 -5.60
N PRO A 70 -12.05 7.46 -5.39
CA PRO A 70 -12.67 8.76 -5.51
C PRO A 70 -13.12 9.04 -6.94
N TYR A 71 -12.37 8.61 -7.95
CA TYR A 71 -12.77 8.78 -9.36
C TYR A 71 -14.09 8.05 -9.66
N GLY A 72 -14.25 6.81 -9.20
CA GLY A 72 -15.49 6.05 -9.32
C GLY A 72 -16.63 6.70 -8.53
N SER A 73 -16.36 7.14 -7.29
CA SER A 73 -17.36 7.77 -6.43
C SER A 73 -17.87 9.11 -6.99
N PHE A 74 -16.98 10.00 -7.45
CA PHE A 74 -17.35 11.33 -7.93
C PHE A 74 -18.03 11.31 -9.30
N ASN A 75 -17.87 10.24 -10.07
CA ASN A 75 -18.51 10.07 -11.37
C ASN A 75 -19.69 9.08 -11.33
N ASN A 76 -20.08 8.56 -10.15
CA ASN A 76 -21.12 7.53 -9.99
C ASN A 76 -20.88 6.28 -10.86
N LEU A 77 -19.62 5.85 -10.94
CA LEU A 77 -19.19 4.68 -11.70
C LEU A 77 -18.90 3.51 -10.74
N ASP A 78 -19.95 2.77 -10.38
CA ASP A 78 -19.89 1.66 -9.43
C ASP A 78 -18.86 0.59 -9.81
N GLY A 79 -18.71 0.31 -11.11
CA GLY A 79 -17.72 -0.64 -11.61
C GLY A 79 -16.28 -0.22 -11.30
N ILE A 80 -15.98 1.08 -11.42
CA ILE A 80 -14.64 1.63 -11.13
C ILE A 80 -14.42 1.70 -9.62
N LEU A 81 -15.44 2.06 -8.85
CA LEU A 81 -15.40 2.05 -7.39
C LEU A 81 -15.07 0.65 -6.87
N CYS A 82 -15.77 -0.37 -7.36
CA CYS A 82 -15.52 -1.77 -7.04
C CYS A 82 -14.11 -2.22 -7.45
N ALA A 83 -13.64 -1.82 -8.63
CA ALA A 83 -12.28 -2.13 -9.08
C ALA A 83 -11.22 -1.52 -8.15
N GLY A 84 -11.40 -0.26 -7.73
CA GLY A 84 -10.51 0.40 -6.77
C GLY A 84 -10.48 -0.32 -5.42
N LEU A 85 -11.65 -0.72 -4.91
CA LEU A 85 -11.76 -1.49 -3.67
C LEU A 85 -11.09 -2.87 -3.78
N ALA A 86 -11.30 -3.57 -4.90
CA ALA A 86 -10.69 -4.87 -5.18
C ALA A 86 -9.16 -4.79 -5.26
N VAL A 87 -8.60 -3.74 -5.89
CA VAL A 87 -7.15 -3.52 -5.94
C VAL A 87 -6.58 -3.34 -4.54
N ILE A 88 -7.20 -2.51 -3.70
CA ILE A 88 -6.73 -2.30 -2.32
C ILE A 88 -6.80 -3.60 -1.52
N ALA A 89 -7.93 -4.31 -1.57
CA ALA A 89 -8.10 -5.58 -0.87
C ALA A 89 -7.04 -6.61 -1.30
N ALA A 90 -6.81 -6.76 -2.61
CA ALA A 90 -5.80 -7.66 -3.14
C ALA A 90 -4.39 -7.31 -2.63
N MET A 91 -4.01 -6.02 -2.62
CA MET A 91 -2.71 -5.59 -2.13
C MET A 91 -2.52 -5.83 -0.63
N VAL A 92 -3.57 -5.63 0.18
CA VAL A 92 -3.55 -5.95 1.62
C VAL A 92 -3.34 -7.45 1.82
N ILE A 93 -4.10 -8.29 1.13
CA ILE A 93 -3.97 -9.75 1.21
C ILE A 93 -2.56 -10.19 0.81
N LEU A 94 -2.02 -9.67 -0.31
CA LEU A 94 -0.67 -9.99 -0.78
C LEU A 94 0.41 -9.60 0.24
N SER A 95 0.23 -8.46 0.92
CA SER A 95 1.18 -7.98 1.93
C SER A 95 1.31 -8.92 3.14
N ILE A 96 0.26 -9.71 3.44
CA ILE A 96 0.20 -10.67 4.54
C ILE A 96 0.54 -12.08 4.05
N ALA A 97 0.00 -12.49 2.89
CA ALA A 97 0.15 -13.83 2.34
C ALA A 97 1.59 -14.10 1.88
N LEU A 98 2.26 -13.15 1.21
CA LEU A 98 3.61 -13.38 0.65
C LEU A 98 4.68 -13.65 1.72
N PRO A 99 4.72 -12.94 2.87
CA PRO A 99 5.62 -13.29 3.97
C PRO A 99 5.37 -14.68 4.57
N VAL A 100 4.11 -15.12 4.61
CA VAL A 100 3.72 -16.43 5.15
C VAL A 100 4.04 -17.56 4.18
N LEU A 101 3.75 -17.38 2.89
CA LEU A 101 3.95 -18.37 1.84
C LEU A 101 5.42 -18.54 1.44
N ASN A 102 6.23 -17.47 1.56
CA ASN A 102 7.64 -17.52 1.18
C ASN A 102 8.57 -17.14 2.35
N PRO A 103 8.56 -17.92 3.45
CA PRO A 103 9.32 -17.58 4.65
C PRO A 103 10.82 -17.51 4.39
N LYS A 104 11.36 -18.27 3.43
CA LYS A 104 12.79 -18.25 3.05
C LYS A 104 13.27 -16.87 2.57
N LYS A 105 12.37 -16.07 1.99
CA LYS A 105 12.70 -14.74 1.46
C LYS A 105 12.49 -13.63 2.50
N TYR A 106 11.53 -13.82 3.40
CA TYR A 106 11.06 -12.79 4.32
C TYR A 106 11.47 -13.01 5.78
N ARG A 107 11.85 -14.22 6.17
CA ARG A 107 12.42 -14.54 7.50
C ARG A 107 13.92 -14.82 7.41
N LYS A 108 14.61 -14.52 8.51
CA LYS A 108 16.02 -14.83 8.77
C LYS A 108 16.13 -16.11 9.59
#